data_AF-W5XYC5-F1
#
_entry.id   AF-W5XYC5-F1
#
_cell.length_a   1.000
_cell.length_b   1.000
_cell.length_c   1.000
_cell.angle_alpha   90.00
_cell.angle_beta   90.00
_cell.angle_gamma   90.00
#
_symmetry.space_group_name_H-M   'P 1'
#
loop_
_entity.id
_entity.type
_entity.pdbx_description
1 polymer ?
#
loop_
_entity_poly.entity_id
_entity_poly.type
_entity_poly.pdbx_seq_one_letter_code
_entity_poly.pdbx_strand_id
1 'polypeptide(L)'
;MYLVAAVCAAVAVSVWDTGVADRLRQCPMQPQSARDGPWRMLRGKGGRGEASASLLEWAGELDLFAACLLAGLTPARSAFVVAESAQADHWAETATMLGLGVGPERAWAPLAALDGLAELAIIARSSHRSGAAMGSACRDLAARLLSQAETEAVSRSERASVLIAIPLAFFFLPAFFVLGLAPVVITLGRGVLPLQ
;
A
#
# COMPACT_ATOMS: atom_id res chain seq x y z
N MET A 1 -44.70 14.58 -21.46
CA MET A 1 -43.99 13.43 -20.85
C MET A 1 -42.84 12.92 -21.73
N TYR A 2 -43.06 12.56 -23.00
CA TYR A 2 -41.98 12.09 -23.91
C TYR A 2 -40.86 13.10 -24.15
N LEU A 3 -41.18 14.40 -24.17
CA LEU A 3 -40.21 15.47 -24.45
C LEU A 3 -39.18 15.65 -23.31
N VAL A 4 -39.59 15.43 -22.06
CA VAL A 4 -38.69 15.51 -20.90
C VAL A 4 -37.77 14.29 -20.84
N ALA A 5 -38.30 13.09 -21.14
CA ALA A 5 -37.50 11.86 -21.22
C ALA A 5 -36.46 11.92 -22.36
N ALA A 6 -36.83 12.50 -23.51
CA ALA A 6 -35.93 12.67 -24.65
C ALA A 6 -34.79 13.67 -24.37
N VAL A 7 -35.10 14.79 -23.69
CA VAL A 7 -34.09 15.78 -23.29
C VAL A 7 -33.14 15.19 -22.24
N CYS A 8 -33.63 14.40 -21.29
CA CYS A 8 -32.78 13.74 -20.29
C CYS A 8 -31.85 12.70 -20.90
N ALA A 9 -32.32 11.91 -21.88
CA ALA A 9 -31.47 10.97 -22.61
C ALA A 9 -30.39 11.68 -23.44
N ALA A 10 -30.74 12.80 -24.10
CA ALA A 10 -29.79 13.58 -24.89
C ALA A 10 -28.67 14.23 -24.02
N VAL A 11 -29.02 14.69 -22.82
CA VAL A 11 -28.05 15.25 -21.87
C VAL A 11 -27.15 14.16 -21.28
N ALA A 12 -27.68 12.95 -21.04
CA ALA A 12 -26.88 11.82 -20.55
C ALA A 12 -25.84 11.35 -21.58
N VAL A 13 -26.19 11.35 -22.87
CA VAL A 13 -25.27 10.94 -23.95
C VAL A 13 -24.17 11.98 -24.18
N SER A 14 -24.49 13.28 -24.08
CA SER A 14 -23.51 14.36 -24.33
C SER A 14 -22.45 14.52 -23.22
N VAL A 15 -22.76 14.07 -21.99
CA VAL A 15 -21.80 14.09 -20.86
C VAL A 15 -20.79 12.92 -20.93
N TRP A 16 -21.09 11.84 -21.64
CA TRP A 16 -20.20 10.68 -21.78
C TRP A 16 -19.18 10.80 -22.93
N ASP A 17 -19.46 11.62 -23.94
CA ASP A 17 -18.70 11.60 -25.19
C ASP A 17 -17.39 12.41 -25.16
N THR A 18 -17.24 13.40 -24.26
CA THR A 18 -16.22 14.46 -24.45
C THR A 18 -14.85 14.29 -23.79
N GLY A 19 -14.41 13.09 -23.35
CA GLY A 19 -13.08 13.04 -22.70
C GLY A 19 -12.29 11.73 -22.62
N VAL A 20 -12.89 10.58 -22.93
CA VAL A 20 -12.23 9.27 -22.71
C VAL A 20 -11.71 8.64 -24.01
N ALA A 21 -12.43 8.80 -25.12
CA ALA A 21 -12.07 8.16 -26.39
C ALA A 21 -10.80 8.74 -27.03
N ASP A 22 -10.55 10.05 -26.86
CA ASP A 22 -9.43 10.72 -27.53
C ASP A 22 -8.06 10.49 -26.86
N ARG A 23 -8.05 10.21 -25.54
CA ARG A 23 -6.80 9.91 -24.80
C ARG A 23 -6.23 8.54 -25.13
N LEU A 24 -7.07 7.59 -25.53
CA LEU A 24 -6.62 6.23 -25.86
C LEU A 24 -5.97 6.15 -27.24
N ARG A 25 -6.25 7.10 -28.14
CA ARG A 25 -5.64 7.16 -29.48
C ARG A 25 -4.23 7.74 -29.50
N GLN A 26 -3.81 8.40 -28.43
CA GLN A 26 -2.53 9.12 -28.37
C GLN A 26 -1.42 8.36 -27.62
N CYS A 27 -1.67 7.14 -27.11
CA CYS A 27 -0.60 6.34 -26.49
C CYS A 27 0.38 5.84 -27.56
N PRO A 28 1.64 6.30 -27.57
CA PRO A 28 2.66 5.72 -28.42
C PRO A 28 2.88 4.28 -27.94
N MET A 29 2.70 3.31 -28.82
CA MET A 29 3.03 1.91 -28.56
C MET A 29 4.55 1.78 -28.45
N GLN A 30 5.06 1.95 -27.24
CA GLN A 30 6.45 1.72 -26.89
C GLN A 30 6.57 0.26 -26.42
N PRO A 31 7.48 -0.56 -26.98
CA PRO A 31 7.59 -1.97 -26.65
C PRO A 31 8.07 -2.14 -25.19
N GLN A 32 7.13 -2.40 -24.28
CA GLN A 32 7.37 -2.63 -22.85
C GLN A 32 7.87 -4.05 -22.62
N SER A 33 9.01 -4.18 -21.93
CA SER A 33 9.52 -5.47 -21.45
C SER A 33 8.61 -6.00 -20.33
N ALA A 34 8.35 -7.31 -20.34
CA ALA A 34 7.36 -8.00 -19.51
C ALA A 34 7.62 -8.01 -17.99
N ARG A 35 8.59 -7.23 -17.49
CA ARG A 35 8.90 -7.10 -16.06
C ARG A 35 8.53 -5.74 -15.44
N ASP A 36 8.14 -4.76 -16.24
CA ASP A 36 7.70 -3.44 -15.73
C ASP A 36 6.18 -3.32 -15.77
N GLY A 37 5.52 -3.63 -14.67
CA GLY A 37 4.07 -3.47 -14.55
C GLY A 37 3.61 -2.01 -14.58
N PRO A 38 2.36 -1.72 -15.03
CA PRO A 38 1.79 -0.37 -15.16
C PRO A 38 1.67 0.38 -13.82
N TRP A 39 1.82 -0.31 -12.70
CA TRP A 39 1.79 0.25 -11.35
C TRP A 39 2.98 1.14 -11.02
N ARG A 40 4.07 1.11 -11.80
CA ARG A 40 5.27 1.94 -11.57
C ARG A 40 5.08 3.40 -11.97
N MET A 41 4.26 3.67 -12.99
CA MET A 41 4.00 5.03 -13.48
C MET A 41 3.01 5.81 -12.62
N LEU A 42 2.09 5.12 -11.95
CA LEU A 42 1.16 5.73 -10.98
C LEU A 42 1.79 5.94 -9.60
N ARG A 43 3.00 5.39 -9.37
CA ARG A 43 3.80 5.62 -8.17
C ARG A 43 4.52 6.96 -8.30
N GLY A 44 3.73 8.03 -8.28
CA GLY A 44 4.22 9.40 -8.28
C GLY A 44 5.29 9.61 -7.20
N LYS A 45 6.36 10.28 -7.62
CA LYS A 45 7.53 10.73 -6.86
C LYS A 45 7.16 11.19 -5.45
N GLY A 46 7.34 10.33 -4.46
CA GLY A 46 7.08 10.65 -3.06
C GLY A 46 7.92 9.75 -2.18
N GLY A 47 8.95 10.32 -1.55
CA GLY A 47 9.85 9.59 -0.63
C GLY A 47 9.14 8.85 0.51
N ARG A 48 7.86 9.16 0.75
CA ARG A 48 6.98 8.46 1.68
C ARG A 48 6.60 7.03 1.23
N GLY A 49 6.48 6.80 -0.08
CA GLY A 49 6.21 5.45 -0.62
C GLY A 49 7.47 4.58 -0.72
N GLU A 50 8.64 5.20 -0.76
CA GLU A 50 9.95 4.55 -0.76
C GLU A 50 10.32 4.10 0.66
N ALA A 51 10.11 4.96 1.67
CA ALA A 51 10.27 4.59 3.08
C ALA A 51 9.41 3.38 3.49
N SER A 52 8.13 3.38 3.10
CA SER A 52 7.22 2.24 3.35
C SER A 52 7.69 0.94 2.68
N ALA A 53 8.28 1.02 1.48
CA ALA A 53 8.81 -0.15 0.78
C ALA A 53 10.05 -0.70 1.49
N SER A 54 10.96 0.18 1.92
CA SER A 54 12.15 -0.21 2.71
C SER A 54 11.78 -0.84 4.05
N LEU A 55 10.75 -0.33 4.74
CA LEU A 55 10.24 -0.94 5.98
C LEU A 55 9.73 -2.37 5.75
N LEU A 56 9.05 -2.62 4.64
CA LEU A 56 8.53 -3.94 4.29
C LEU A 56 9.66 -4.93 3.95
N GLU A 57 10.69 -4.45 3.25
CA GLU A 57 11.90 -5.22 2.94
C GLU A 57 12.63 -5.63 4.23
N TRP A 58 12.92 -4.68 5.12
CA TRP A 58 13.56 -4.97 6.41
C TRP A 58 12.74 -5.89 7.30
N ALA A 59 11.41 -5.74 7.32
CA ALA A 59 10.54 -6.64 8.06
C ALA A 59 10.64 -8.09 7.56
N GLY A 60 10.71 -8.29 6.25
CA GLY A 60 10.92 -9.62 5.64
C GLY A 60 12.28 -10.21 5.99
N GLU A 61 13.34 -9.41 5.91
CA GLU A 61 14.69 -9.83 6.31
C GLU A 61 14.75 -10.25 7.78
N LEU A 62 14.12 -9.49 8.68
CA LEU A 62 14.06 -9.77 10.11
C LEU A 62 13.22 -10.98 10.47
N ASP A 63 12.08 -11.20 9.80
CA ASP A 63 11.25 -12.37 10.06
C ASP A 63 11.97 -13.65 9.61
N LEU A 64 12.68 -13.62 8.48
CA LEU A 64 13.54 -14.72 8.05
C LEU A 64 14.69 -14.96 9.04
N PHE A 65 15.36 -13.89 9.48
CA PHE A 65 16.41 -13.97 10.49
C PHE A 65 15.89 -14.60 11.80
N ALA A 66 14.72 -14.14 12.27
CA ALA A 66 14.06 -14.66 13.46
C ALA A 66 13.67 -16.14 13.30
N ALA A 67 13.13 -16.53 12.15
CA ALA A 67 12.80 -17.92 11.84
C ALA A 67 14.05 -18.81 11.89
N CYS A 68 15.17 -18.35 11.35
CA CYS A 68 16.45 -19.08 11.40
C CYS A 68 16.95 -19.25 12.85
N LEU A 69 16.92 -18.18 13.66
CA LEU A 69 17.31 -18.24 15.06
C LEU A 69 16.42 -19.19 15.89
N LEU A 70 15.11 -19.16 15.66
CA LEU A 70 14.16 -20.05 16.34
C LEU A 70 14.29 -21.50 15.87
N ALA A 71 14.77 -21.73 14.65
CA ALA A 71 15.17 -23.06 14.17
C ALA A 71 16.50 -23.54 14.77
N GLY A 72 17.16 -22.74 15.61
CA GLY A 72 18.39 -23.11 16.32
C GLY A 72 19.68 -22.77 15.58
N LEU A 73 19.63 -22.01 14.49
CA LEU A 73 20.83 -21.54 13.80
C LEU A 73 21.56 -20.47 14.64
N THR A 74 22.88 -20.38 14.47
CA THR A 74 23.68 -19.34 15.11
C THR A 74 23.42 -17.98 14.44
N PRO A 75 23.57 -16.85 15.16
CA PRO A 75 23.38 -15.52 14.57
C PRO A 75 24.19 -15.27 13.30
N ALA A 76 25.44 -15.75 13.24
CA ALA A 76 26.28 -15.67 12.05
C ALA A 76 25.68 -16.43 10.85
N ARG A 77 25.18 -17.66 11.08
CA ARG A 77 24.59 -18.48 10.02
C ARG A 77 23.22 -17.95 9.58
N SER A 78 22.41 -17.47 10.51
CA SER A 78 21.14 -16.83 10.20
C SER A 78 21.34 -15.56 9.36
N ALA A 79 22.30 -14.71 9.73
CA ALA A 79 22.64 -13.50 8.96
C ALA A 79 23.13 -13.84 7.54
N PHE A 80 23.93 -14.90 7.40
CA PHE A 80 24.38 -15.38 6.09
C PHE A 80 23.20 -15.84 5.19
N VAL A 81 22.25 -16.59 5.74
CA VAL A 81 21.06 -17.05 4.99
C VAL A 81 20.24 -15.87 4.49
N VAL A 82 20.04 -14.86 5.36
CA VAL A 82 19.29 -13.64 4.98
C VAL A 82 20.03 -12.87 3.88
N ALA A 83 21.35 -12.74 3.99
CA ALA A 83 22.18 -12.11 2.96
C ALA A 83 22.03 -12.79 1.59
N GLU A 84 22.04 -14.13 1.55
CA GLU A 84 21.85 -14.88 0.30
C GLU A 84 20.43 -14.74 -0.25
N SER A 85 19.40 -14.76 0.60
CA SER A 85 18.01 -14.72 0.15
C SER A 85 17.55 -13.33 -0.30
N ALA A 86 17.96 -12.29 0.44
CA ALA A 86 17.54 -10.92 0.19
C ALA A 86 18.54 -10.16 -0.70
N GLN A 87 19.71 -10.74 -0.98
CA GLN A 87 20.81 -10.10 -1.71
C GLN A 87 21.20 -8.76 -1.05
N ALA A 88 21.24 -8.78 0.29
CA ALA A 88 21.41 -7.62 1.13
C ALA A 88 22.87 -7.50 1.63
N ASP A 89 23.60 -6.53 1.09
CA ASP A 89 25.02 -6.32 1.39
C ASP A 89 25.28 -6.07 2.89
N HIS A 90 24.39 -5.34 3.57
CA HIS A 90 24.49 -5.07 5.01
C HIS A 90 24.42 -6.35 5.87
N TRP A 91 23.63 -7.34 5.43
CA TRP A 91 23.58 -8.65 6.08
C TRP A 91 24.82 -9.48 5.76
N ALA A 92 25.36 -9.39 4.53
CA ALA A 92 26.58 -10.09 4.15
C ALA A 92 27.79 -9.60 4.95
N GLU A 93 27.93 -8.29 5.11
CA GLU A 93 28.99 -7.68 5.91
C GLU A 93 28.88 -8.09 7.39
N THR A 94 27.67 -8.04 7.94
CA THR A 94 27.37 -8.46 9.31
C THR A 94 27.69 -9.94 9.53
N ALA A 95 27.26 -10.82 8.62
CA ALA A 95 27.52 -12.25 8.68
C ALA A 95 29.02 -12.55 8.66
N THR A 96 29.77 -11.83 7.82
CA THR A 96 31.22 -11.94 7.74
C THR A 96 31.89 -11.52 9.04
N MET A 97 31.52 -10.36 9.60
CA MET A 97 32.08 -9.88 10.87
C MET A 97 31.76 -10.82 12.04
N LEU A 98 30.53 -11.33 12.12
CA LEU A 98 30.16 -12.33 13.13
C LEU A 98 30.94 -13.63 12.96
N GLY A 99 31.17 -14.08 11.72
CA GLY A 99 31.98 -15.25 11.41
C GLY A 99 33.45 -15.10 11.79
N LEU A 100 33.98 -13.87 11.72
CA LEU A 100 35.33 -13.52 12.16
C LEU A 100 35.44 -13.36 13.69
N GLY A 101 34.33 -13.46 14.43
CA GLY A 101 34.31 -13.26 15.88
C GLY A 101 34.50 -11.80 16.30
N VAL A 102 34.21 -10.84 15.41
CA VAL A 102 34.24 -9.41 15.74
C VAL A 102 33.20 -9.13 16.83
N GLY A 103 33.54 -8.24 17.76
CA GLY A 103 32.64 -7.85 18.86
C GLY A 103 31.28 -7.35 18.33
N PRO A 104 30.19 -7.60 19.08
CA PRO A 104 28.83 -7.34 18.61
C PRO A 104 28.61 -5.85 18.26
N GLU A 105 29.28 -4.92 18.94
CA GLU A 105 29.17 -3.48 18.65
C GLU A 105 29.54 -3.15 17.21
N ARG A 106 30.58 -3.82 16.70
CA ARG A 106 31.12 -3.55 15.36
C ARG A 106 30.50 -4.47 14.31
N ALA A 107 30.17 -5.71 14.68
CA ALA A 107 29.53 -6.65 13.78
C ALA A 107 28.13 -6.19 13.33
N TRP A 108 27.36 -5.54 14.21
CA TRP A 108 26.00 -5.06 13.89
C TRP A 108 25.95 -3.61 13.40
N ALA A 109 27.09 -2.93 13.27
CA ALA A 109 27.16 -1.53 12.85
C ALA A 109 26.55 -1.25 11.45
N PRO A 110 26.70 -2.12 10.43
CA PRO A 110 26.11 -1.90 9.11
C PRO A 110 24.58 -1.86 9.16
N LEU A 111 23.97 -2.75 9.94
CA LEU A 111 22.51 -2.77 10.16
C LEU A 111 22.05 -1.60 11.03
N ALA A 112 22.87 -1.16 11.99
CA ALA A 112 22.55 -0.04 12.87
C ALA A 112 22.47 1.31 12.13
N ALA A 113 23.12 1.43 10.97
CA ALA A 113 23.10 2.64 10.15
C ALA A 113 21.79 2.82 9.35
N LEU A 114 20.93 1.79 9.30
CA LEU A 114 19.67 1.81 8.57
C LEU A 114 18.51 2.25 9.50
N ASP A 115 17.77 3.27 9.07
CA ASP A 115 16.63 3.88 9.79
C ASP A 115 15.44 2.91 9.90
N GLY A 116 15.53 1.93 10.78
CA GLY A 116 14.51 0.87 11.00
C GLY A 116 15.11 -0.40 11.59
N LEU A 117 16.41 -0.61 11.40
CA LEU A 117 17.18 -1.74 11.92
C LEU A 117 18.11 -1.35 13.08
N ALA A 118 18.16 -0.07 13.46
CA ALA A 118 18.93 0.39 14.62
C ALA A 118 18.59 -0.36 15.92
N GLU A 119 17.31 -0.68 16.13
CA GLU A 119 16.85 -1.41 17.32
C GLU A 119 17.30 -2.89 17.30
N LEU A 120 17.49 -3.50 16.12
CA LEU A 120 18.09 -4.84 16.00
C LEU A 120 19.49 -4.87 16.62
N ALA A 121 20.32 -3.87 16.37
CA ALA A 121 21.66 -3.83 16.95
C ALA A 121 21.64 -3.74 18.48
N ILE A 122 20.63 -3.06 19.05
CA ILE A 122 20.44 -2.99 20.51
C ILE A 122 20.05 -4.37 21.06
N ILE A 123 19.07 -5.03 20.42
CA ILE A 123 18.62 -6.38 20.78
C ILE A 123 19.77 -7.39 20.67
N ALA A 124 20.55 -7.31 19.60
CA ALA A 124 21.67 -8.20 19.35
C ALA A 124 22.77 -8.06 20.40
N ARG A 125 23.06 -6.82 20.83
CA ARG A 125 24.00 -6.57 21.93
C ARG A 125 23.46 -7.08 23.26
N SER A 126 22.18 -6.93 23.58
CA SER A 126 21.67 -7.41 24.87
C SER A 126 21.50 -8.94 24.94
N SER A 127 21.45 -9.64 23.80
CA SER A 127 21.09 -11.06 23.69
C SER A 127 22.26 -12.05 23.86
N HIS A 128 23.35 -11.66 24.55
CA HIS A 128 24.65 -12.36 24.69
C HIS A 128 24.67 -13.88 25.00
N ARG A 129 23.53 -14.56 25.21
CA ARG A 129 23.51 -15.99 25.54
C ARG A 129 22.36 -16.81 24.94
N SER A 130 21.35 -16.21 24.30
CA SER A 130 20.19 -16.98 23.82
C SER A 130 19.67 -16.51 22.45
N GLY A 131 19.93 -17.33 21.42
CA GLY A 131 19.41 -17.11 20.06
C GLY A 131 17.89 -17.15 19.99
N ALA A 132 17.22 -17.91 20.87
CA ALA A 132 15.76 -17.98 20.91
C ALA A 132 15.11 -16.68 21.41
N ALA A 133 15.68 -16.06 22.46
CA ALA A 133 15.19 -14.77 22.98
C ALA A 133 15.43 -13.64 21.97
N MET A 134 16.58 -13.67 21.29
CA MET A 134 16.86 -12.77 20.17
C MET A 134 15.86 -12.99 19.02
N GLY A 135 15.55 -14.25 18.69
CA GLY A 135 14.58 -14.60 17.66
C GLY A 135 13.17 -14.08 17.94
N SER A 136 12.67 -14.22 19.18
CA SER A 136 11.37 -13.65 19.55
C SER A 136 11.37 -12.11 19.46
N ALA A 137 12.43 -11.45 19.94
CA ALA A 137 12.54 -10.00 19.87
C ALA A 137 12.62 -9.48 18.42
N CYS A 138 13.34 -10.19 17.53
CA CYS A 138 13.40 -9.85 16.11
C CYS A 138 12.05 -10.04 15.41
N ARG A 139 11.28 -11.07 15.80
CA ARG A 139 9.92 -11.29 15.28
C ARG A 139 8.97 -10.16 15.69
N ASP A 140 9.04 -9.72 16.94
CA ASP A 140 8.24 -8.59 17.43
C ASP A 140 8.63 -7.29 16.71
N LEU A 141 9.92 -7.08 16.45
CA LEU A 141 10.41 -5.93 15.69
C LEU A 141 9.92 -5.98 14.23
N ALA A 142 9.97 -7.14 13.58
CA ALA A 142 9.41 -7.32 12.23
C ALA A 142 7.91 -6.97 12.18
N ALA A 143 7.12 -7.43 13.15
CA ALA A 143 5.70 -7.08 13.26
C ALA A 143 5.47 -5.58 13.43
N ARG A 144 6.32 -4.89 14.21
CA ARG A 144 6.26 -3.43 14.36
C ARG A 144 6.53 -2.72 13.04
N LEU A 145 7.56 -3.12 12.30
CA LEU A 145 7.87 -2.54 10.98
C LEU A 145 6.71 -2.75 9.98
N LEU A 146 6.08 -3.92 9.98
CA LEU A 146 4.87 -4.17 9.17
C LEU A 146 3.73 -3.23 9.57
N SER A 147 3.46 -3.07 10.86
CA SER A 147 2.39 -2.17 11.33
C SER A 147 2.67 -0.70 10.99
N GLN A 148 3.95 -0.29 10.99
CA GLN A 148 4.38 1.05 10.57
C GLN A 148 4.14 1.25 9.07
N ALA A 149 4.47 0.25 8.24
CA ALA A 149 4.18 0.29 6.81
C ALA A 149 2.67 0.30 6.50
N GLU A 150 1.86 -0.44 7.26
CA GLU A 150 0.40 -0.50 7.10
C GLU A 150 -0.30 0.81 7.52
N THR A 151 0.15 1.44 8.60
CA THR A 151 -0.42 2.72 9.07
C THR A 151 -0.28 3.82 8.01
N GLU A 152 0.76 3.74 7.17
CA GLU A 152 0.94 4.63 6.02
C GLU A 152 0.00 4.28 4.84
N ALA A 153 -0.37 3.00 4.69
CA ALA A 153 -1.27 2.50 3.64
C ALA A 153 -2.76 2.78 3.90
N VAL A 154 -3.20 2.81 5.17
CA VAL A 154 -4.60 3.10 5.55
C VAL A 154 -5.05 4.48 5.03
N SER A 155 -4.15 5.46 4.99
CA SER A 155 -4.43 6.81 4.47
C SER A 155 -4.86 6.86 2.99
N ARG A 156 -4.50 5.85 2.18
CA ARG A 156 -4.93 5.76 0.78
C ARG A 156 -6.26 5.03 0.61
N SER A 157 -6.59 4.12 1.53
CA SER A 157 -7.80 3.29 1.42
C SER A 157 -9.08 4.11 1.63
N GLU A 158 -9.03 5.14 2.47
CA GLU A 158 -10.18 6.04 2.69
C GLU A 158 -10.55 6.86 1.45
N ARG A 159 -9.60 7.13 0.56
CA ARG A 159 -9.86 7.89 -0.68
C ARG A 159 -10.41 7.02 -1.80
N ALA A 160 -10.15 5.71 -1.76
CA ALA A 160 -10.65 4.76 -2.75
C ALA A 160 -12.14 4.49 -2.57
N SER A 161 -12.63 4.39 -1.33
CA SER A 161 -14.06 4.20 -1.05
C SER A 161 -14.89 5.43 -1.43
N VAL A 162 -14.35 6.64 -1.22
CA VAL A 162 -14.99 7.89 -1.65
C VAL A 162 -15.09 7.97 -3.18
N LEU A 163 -14.04 7.56 -3.91
CA LEU A 163 -14.06 7.55 -5.38
C LEU A 163 -15.07 6.54 -5.97
N ILE A 164 -15.39 5.46 -5.26
CA ILE A 164 -16.42 4.49 -5.68
C ILE A 164 -17.83 5.00 -5.33
N ALA A 165 -18.00 5.72 -4.23
CA ALA A 165 -19.29 6.26 -3.80
C ALA A 165 -19.77 7.44 -4.67
N ILE A 166 -18.86 8.27 -5.20
CA ILE A 166 -19.19 9.42 -6.05
C ILE A 166 -20.01 9.05 -7.32
N PRO A 167 -19.58 8.11 -8.18
CA PRO A 167 -20.34 7.74 -9.37
C PRO A 167 -21.70 7.11 -9.02
N LEU A 168 -21.79 6.36 -7.91
CA LEU A 168 -23.05 5.77 -7.45
C LEU A 168 -24.02 6.84 -6.95
N ALA A 169 -23.55 7.80 -6.15
CA ALA A 169 -24.35 8.94 -5.68
C ALA A 169 -24.84 9.81 -6.85
N PHE A 170 -23.98 10.05 -7.85
CA PHE A 170 -24.35 10.77 -9.07
C PHE A 170 -25.43 10.04 -9.87
N PHE A 171 -25.40 8.70 -9.91
CA PHE A 171 -26.42 7.90 -10.60
C PHE A 171 -27.73 7.76 -9.81
N PHE A 172 -27.67 7.80 -8.48
CA PHE A 172 -28.85 7.67 -7.62
C PHE A 172 -29.71 8.93 -7.57
N LEU A 173 -29.09 10.11 -7.67
CA LEU A 173 -29.77 11.40 -7.64
C LEU A 173 -30.86 11.57 -8.74
N PRO A 174 -30.56 11.32 -10.04
CA PRO A 174 -31.57 11.43 -11.10
C PRO A 174 -32.64 10.34 -11.02
N ALA A 175 -32.29 9.12 -10.61
CA ALA A 175 -33.26 8.04 -10.43
C ALA A 175 -34.26 8.36 -9.31
N PHE A 176 -33.79 8.85 -8.17
CA PHE A 176 -34.65 9.26 -7.05
C PHE A 176 -35.59 10.41 -7.43
N PHE A 177 -35.12 11.37 -8.24
CA PHE A 177 -35.93 12.49 -8.68
C PHE A 177 -37.09 12.04 -9.59
N VAL A 178 -36.81 11.16 -10.55
CA VAL A 178 -37.81 10.64 -11.49
C VAL A 178 -38.81 9.71 -10.80
N LEU A 179 -38.34 8.81 -9.93
CA LEU A 179 -39.20 7.82 -9.29
C LEU A 179 -39.94 8.36 -8.05
N GLY A 180 -39.32 9.28 -7.29
CA GLY A 180 -39.83 9.71 -5.98
C GLY A 180 -40.40 11.12 -5.96
N LEU A 181 -39.66 12.11 -6.47
CA LEU A 181 -40.04 13.52 -6.30
C LEU A 181 -41.07 13.98 -7.34
N ALA A 182 -40.91 13.59 -8.60
CA ALA A 182 -41.81 14.00 -9.68
C ALA A 182 -43.29 13.62 -9.42
N PRO A 183 -43.63 12.38 -9.00
CA PRO A 183 -45.02 12.00 -8.70
C PRO A 183 -45.62 12.80 -7.53
N VAL A 184 -44.81 13.09 -6.50
CA VAL A 184 -45.25 13.79 -5.28
C VAL A 184 -45.53 15.27 -5.58
N VAL A 185 -44.66 15.94 -6.33
CA VAL A 185 -44.87 17.35 -6.73
C VAL A 185 -46.09 17.50 -7.64
N ILE A 186 -46.32 16.54 -8.56
CA ILE A 186 -47.51 16.51 -9.43
C ILE A 186 -48.78 16.29 -8.59
N THR A 187 -48.73 15.41 -7.59
CA THR A 187 -49.87 15.12 -6.71
C THR A 187 -50.24 16.31 -5.84
N LEU A 188 -49.25 16.98 -5.23
CA LEU A 188 -49.47 18.18 -4.43
C LEU A 188 -49.96 19.34 -5.30
N GLY A 189 -49.36 19.57 -6.47
CA GLY A 189 -49.78 20.62 -7.40
C GLY A 189 -51.23 20.49 -7.89
N ARG A 190 -51.78 19.27 -7.91
CA ARG A 190 -53.20 19.04 -8.25
C ARG A 190 -54.16 19.29 -7.08
N GLY A 191 -53.68 19.28 -5.83
CA GLY A 191 -54.49 19.58 -4.64
C GLY A 191 -54.59 21.08 -4.33
N VAL A 192 -53.65 21.91 -4.83
CA VAL A 192 -53.59 23.36 -4.54
C VAL A 192 -54.06 24.26 -5.67
N LEU A 193 -54.61 23.70 -6.75
CA LEU A 193 -55.38 24.46 -7.75
C LEU A 193 -56.88 24.32 -7.46
N PRO A 194 -57.46 25.14 -6.56
CA PRO A 194 -58.89 25.38 -6.57
C PRO A 194 -59.21 26.22 -7.81
N LEU A 195 -59.55 25.56 -8.92
CA LEU A 195 -60.38 26.16 -9.97
C LEU A 195 -61.78 25.60 -9.70
N GLN A 196 -62.67 26.39 -9.09
CA GLN A 196 -63.64 27.26 -9.79
C GLN A 196 -64.43 26.50 -10.84
#